data_AF-A0A7T5EX29-F1
#
_entry.id   AF-A0A7T5EX29-F1
#
_cell.length_a   1.000
_cell.length_b   1.000
_cell.length_c   1.000
_cell.angle_alpha   90.00
_cell.angle_beta   90.00
_cell.angle_gamma   90.00
#
_symmetry.space_group_name_H-M   'P 1'
#
loop_
_entity.id
_entity.type
_entity.pdbx_description
1 polymer ?
#
loop_
_entity_poly.entity_id
_entity_poly.type
_entity_poly.pdbx_seq_one_letter_code
_entity_poly.pdbx_strand_id
1 'polypeptide(L)'
;MEASAFHNVKLPDGCFLRRKEYFEYVTANYAFDVELHENQDGTFYAIAVPRDTERVMVFGTKELGTAEAALKALVDKIRREESLIEPNTD
;
A
#
# COMPACT_ATOMS: atom_id res chain seq x y z
N MET A 1 -9.75 21.26 -15.78
CA MET A 1 -9.35 19.99 -15.14
C MET A 1 -10.28 18.94 -15.66
N GLU A 2 -9.80 18.00 -16.49
CA GLU A 2 -10.62 16.84 -16.84
C GLU A 2 -10.91 16.06 -15.56
N ALA A 3 -12.19 15.82 -15.28
CA ALA A 3 -12.55 14.83 -14.28
C ALA A 3 -12.00 13.49 -14.77
N SER A 4 -11.02 12.97 -14.05
CA SER A 4 -10.39 11.69 -14.32
C SER A 4 -11.45 10.62 -14.62
N ALA A 5 -11.44 10.06 -15.84
CA ALA A 5 -12.43 9.08 -16.29
C ALA A 5 -12.56 7.89 -15.34
N PHE A 6 -11.49 7.57 -14.61
CA PHE A 6 -11.42 6.52 -13.59
C PHE A 6 -12.59 6.53 -12.59
N HIS A 7 -12.97 7.69 -12.04
CA HIS A 7 -14.07 7.76 -11.06
C HIS A 7 -15.45 7.51 -11.67
N ASN A 8 -15.56 7.56 -13.00
CA ASN A 8 -16.83 7.46 -13.73
C ASN A 8 -16.96 6.17 -14.55
N VAL A 9 -15.95 5.28 -14.53
CA VAL A 9 -16.01 3.99 -15.23
C VAL A 9 -17.07 3.10 -14.58
N LYS A 10 -18.10 2.70 -15.33
CA LYS A 10 -19.06 1.67 -14.90
C LYS A 10 -18.45 0.29 -15.14
N LEU A 11 -18.41 -0.52 -14.10
CA LEU A 11 -17.91 -1.88 -14.16
C LEU A 11 -19.07 -2.89 -14.15
N PRO A 12 -18.87 -4.09 -14.71
CA PRO A 12 -19.80 -5.21 -14.48
C PRO A 12 -19.94 -5.54 -13.00
N ASP A 13 -21.06 -6.16 -12.63
CA ASP A 13 -21.31 -6.61 -11.26
C ASP A 13 -20.19 -7.54 -10.76
N GLY A 14 -19.71 -7.28 -9.54
CA GLY A 14 -18.63 -8.04 -8.91
C GLY A 14 -17.21 -7.61 -9.30
N CYS A 15 -17.05 -6.62 -10.19
CA CYS A 15 -15.74 -6.08 -10.56
C CYS A 15 -15.38 -4.82 -9.74
N PHE A 16 -14.09 -4.65 -9.49
CA PHE A 16 -13.51 -3.45 -8.86
C PHE A 16 -12.37 -2.93 -9.72
N LEU A 17 -12.34 -1.61 -9.95
CA LEU A 17 -11.25 -0.93 -10.63
C LEU A 17 -10.49 -0.10 -9.60
N ARG A 18 -9.17 -0.23 -9.62
CA ARG A 18 -8.27 0.54 -8.75
C ARG A 18 -7.16 1.14 -9.57
N ARG A 19 -6.71 2.32 -9.17
CA ARG A 19 -5.43 2.87 -9.60
C ARG A 19 -4.37 2.49 -8.60
N LYS A 20 -3.17 2.27 -9.11
CA LYS A 20 -2.06 1.77 -8.33
C LYS A 20 -0.80 2.53 -8.65
N GLU A 21 -0.13 3.01 -7.62
CA GLU A 21 1.22 3.54 -7.68
C GLU A 21 2.14 2.61 -6.91
N TYR A 22 3.36 2.45 -7.43
CA TYR A 22 4.40 1.66 -6.79
C TYR A 22 5.56 2.55 -6.41
N PHE A 23 6.09 2.34 -5.22
CA PHE A 23 7.32 2.97 -4.78
C PHE A 23 8.00 2.09 -3.73
N GLU A 24 9.22 2.46 -3.39
CA GLU A 24 10.02 1.76 -2.40
C GLU A 24 10.08 2.57 -1.11
N TYR A 25 9.96 1.88 0.02
CA TYR A 25 10.26 2.45 1.34
C TYR A 25 11.47 1.74 1.94
N VAL A 26 12.51 2.49 2.25
CA VAL A 26 13.77 1.95 2.79
C VAL A 26 13.96 2.42 4.23
N THR A 27 14.23 1.48 5.13
CA THR A 27 14.70 1.75 6.50
C THR A 27 16.18 1.36 6.62
N ALA A 28 16.76 1.54 7.81
CA ALA A 28 18.14 1.10 8.05
C ALA A 28 18.32 -0.43 7.92
N ASN A 29 17.23 -1.19 8.11
CA ASN A 29 17.28 -2.66 8.22
C ASN A 29 16.63 -3.37 7.02
N TYR A 30 15.64 -2.75 6.37
CA TYR A 30 14.80 -3.42 5.38
C TYR A 30 14.43 -2.48 4.22
N ALA A 31 14.22 -3.08 3.05
CA ALA A 31 13.56 -2.45 1.91
C ALA A 31 12.17 -3.06 1.73
N PHE A 32 11.19 -2.21 1.47
CA PHE A 32 9.79 -2.59 1.28
C PHE A 32 9.31 -2.17 -0.10
N ASP A 33 8.69 -3.10 -0.82
CA ASP A 33 7.84 -2.78 -1.98
C ASP A 33 6.52 -2.26 -1.47
N VAL A 34 6.19 -1.03 -1.84
CA VAL A 34 4.96 -0.36 -1.43
C VAL A 34 4.04 -0.15 -2.61
N GLU A 35 2.78 -0.45 -2.39
CA GLU A 35 1.70 -0.19 -3.33
C GLU A 35 0.68 0.73 -2.68
N LEU A 36 0.43 1.89 -3.30
CA LEU A 36 -0.70 2.75 -2.96
C LEU A 36 -1.82 2.47 -3.95
N HIS A 37 -3.00 2.16 -3.43
CA HIS A 37 -4.20 1.91 -4.21
C HIS A 37 -5.20 3.05 -3.99
N GLU A 38 -5.79 3.53 -5.08
CA GLU A 38 -6.92 4.45 -5.10
C GLU A 38 -8.15 3.68 -5.63
N ASN A 39 -9.26 3.76 -4.88
CA ASN A 39 -10.57 3.25 -5.28
C ASN A 39 -11.34 4.32 -6.08
N GLN A 40 -12.35 3.91 -6.85
CA GLN A 40 -13.13 4.85 -7.68
C GLN A 40 -13.91 5.89 -6.86
N ASP A 41 -14.19 5.63 -5.59
CA ASP A 41 -14.83 6.56 -4.66
C ASP A 41 -13.87 7.62 -4.07
N GLY A 42 -12.60 7.59 -4.46
CA GLY A 42 -11.56 8.50 -3.98
C GLY A 42 -10.98 8.12 -2.62
N THR A 43 -11.27 6.91 -2.11
CA THR A 43 -10.58 6.36 -0.95
C THR A 43 -9.26 5.69 -1.34
N PHE A 44 -8.34 5.61 -0.39
CA PHE A 44 -7.00 5.08 -0.58
C PHE A 44 -6.65 4.05 0.48
N TYR A 45 -5.90 3.02 0.10
CA TYR A 45 -5.22 2.14 1.04
C TYR A 45 -3.83 1.81 0.51
N ALA A 46 -2.91 1.48 1.41
CA ALA A 46 -1.55 1.14 1.03
C ALA A 46 -1.16 -0.21 1.61
N ILE A 47 -0.37 -0.97 0.83
CA ILE A 47 0.24 -2.22 1.26
C ILE A 47 1.75 -2.18 1.08
N ALA A 48 2.48 -2.87 1.94
CA ALA A 48 3.92 -3.04 1.82
C ALA A 48 4.33 -4.48 2.10
N VAL A 49 5.33 -4.95 1.35
CA VAL A 49 5.96 -6.26 1.53
C VAL A 49 7.48 -6.06 1.63
N PRO A 50 8.15 -6.58 2.68
CA PRO A 50 9.60 -6.52 2.76
C PRO A 50 10.24 -7.48 1.74
N ARG A 51 11.32 -7.04 1.07
CA ARG A 51 11.93 -7.79 -0.05
C ARG A 51 12.74 -9.01 0.38
N ASP A 52 13.47 -8.92 1.50
CA ASP A 52 14.52 -9.88 1.86
C ASP A 52 14.22 -10.59 3.20
N THR A 53 13.07 -11.28 3.28
CA THR A 53 12.60 -11.91 4.52
C THR A 53 12.17 -13.36 4.30
N GLU A 54 12.33 -14.22 5.32
CA GLU A 54 12.03 -15.67 5.19
C GLU A 54 10.52 -15.93 5.09
N ARG A 55 9.74 -15.00 5.63
CA ARG A 55 8.28 -15.10 5.70
C ARG A 55 7.65 -13.93 5.00
N VAL A 56 6.69 -14.22 4.13
CA VAL A 56 5.85 -13.19 3.51
C VAL A 56 5.03 -12.49 4.59
N MET A 57 5.39 -11.26 4.91
CA MET A 57 4.61 -10.37 5.76
C MET A 57 4.05 -9.22 4.94
N VAL A 58 2.75 -8.99 5.10
CA VAL A 58 2.04 -7.92 4.39
C VAL A 58 1.59 -6.88 5.41
N PHE A 59 2.14 -5.68 5.30
CA PHE A 59 1.67 -4.52 6.04
C PHE A 59 0.58 -3.85 5.21
N GLY A 60 -0.61 -3.70 5.77
CA GLY A 60 -1.72 -3.03 5.10
C GLY A 60 -2.39 -1.98 5.98
N THR A 61 -2.97 -0.97 5.34
CA THR A 61 -3.84 0.01 5.98
C THR A 61 -5.30 -0.29 5.72
N LYS A 62 -6.17 0.29 6.55
CA LYS A 62 -7.58 0.47 6.18
C LYS A 62 -7.71 1.49 5.05
N GLU A 63 -8.91 1.59 4.48
CA GLU A 63 -9.28 2.66 3.56
C GLU A 63 -9.33 4.02 4.29
N LEU A 64 -8.76 5.03 3.64
CA LEU A 64 -8.55 6.38 4.17
C LEU A 64 -8.89 7.41 3.10
N GLY A 65 -9.23 8.63 3.52
CA GLY A 65 -9.74 9.66 2.60
C GLY A 65 -8.68 10.34 1.74
N THR A 66 -7.39 10.09 1.97
CA THR A 66 -6.29 10.68 1.18
C THR A 66 -5.13 9.71 1.02
N ALA A 67 -4.39 9.85 -0.09
CA ALA A 67 -3.13 9.15 -0.32
C ALA A 67 -2.14 9.36 0.83
N GLU A 68 -1.93 10.61 1.25
CA GLU A 68 -1.02 10.95 2.34
C GLU A 68 -1.37 10.23 3.65
N ALA A 69 -2.66 10.18 4.01
CA ALA A 69 -3.10 9.49 5.22
C ALA A 69 -2.84 7.98 5.12
N ALA A 70 -3.08 7.36 3.97
CA ALA A 70 -2.78 5.95 3.74
C ALA A 70 -1.29 5.66 3.86
N LEU A 71 -0.44 6.47 3.22
CA LEU A 71 1.01 6.30 3.28
C LEU A 71 1.56 6.51 4.69
N LYS A 72 1.09 7.55 5.38
CA LYS A 72 1.50 7.81 6.76
C LYS A 72 1.11 6.66 7.68
N ALA A 73 -0.13 6.17 7.58
CA ALA A 73 -0.61 5.05 8.39
C ALA A 73 0.19 3.76 8.13
N LEU A 74 0.59 3.52 6.89
CA LEU A 74 1.43 2.38 6.51
C LEU A 74 2.84 2.50 7.12
N VAL A 75 3.51 3.63 6.92
CA VAL A 75 4.86 3.88 7.47
C VAL A 75 4.86 3.80 8.99
N ASP A 76 3.85 4.40 9.65
CA ASP A 76 3.70 4.32 11.09
C ASP A 76 3.48 2.87 11.56
N LYS A 77 2.80 2.03 10.76
CA LYS A 77 2.61 0.61 11.05
C LYS A 77 3.92 -0.16 10.92
N ILE A 78 4.62 -0.01 9.81
CA ILE A 78 5.93 -0.64 9.57
C ILE A 78 6.89 -0.29 10.71
N ARG A 79 7.02 0.98 11.08
CA ARG A 79 7.92 1.40 12.18
C ARG A 79 7.58 0.80 13.55
N ARG A 80 6.31 0.51 13.83
CA ARG A 80 5.91 -0.14 15.09
C ARG A 80 6.19 -1.65 15.08
N GLU A 81 6.15 -2.25 13.90
CA GLU A 81 6.12 -3.70 13.72
C GLU A 81 7.41 -4.23 13.06
N GLU A 82 8.36 -3.38 12.67
CA GLU A 82 9.58 -3.77 11.95
C GLU A 82 10.47 -4.72 12.76
N SER A 83 10.38 -4.68 14.09
CA SER A 83 11.08 -5.61 14.98
C SER A 83 10.53 -7.04 14.94
N LEU A 84 9.36 -7.25 14.34
CA LEU A 84 8.77 -8.57 14.11
C LEU A 84 9.26 -9.20 12.81
N ILE A 85 10.03 -8.46 12.00
CA ILE A 85 10.60 -8.95 10.76
C ILE A 85 11.84 -9.77 11.09
N GLU A 86 11.80 -11.05 10.71
CA GLU A 86 12.94 -11.96 10.74
C GLU A 86 13.69 -11.85 9.40
N PRO A 87 14.98 -11.46 9.40
CA PRO A 87 15.76 -11.38 8.17
C PRO A 87 16.02 -12.77 7.60
N ASN A 88 16.20 -12.87 6.27
CA ASN A 88 16.75 -14.07 5.64
C ASN A 88 18.14 -14.37 6.23
N THR A 89 18.28 -15.50 6.93
CA THR A 89 19.57 -16.05 7.34
C THR A 89 20.03 -17.05 6.29
N ASP A 90 20.74 -16.57 5.26
CA ASP A 90 21.50 -17.42 4.34
C ASP A 90 22.68 -18.13 5.05
#